data_AF-A0A645AP75-F1
#
_entry.id   AF-A0A645AP75-F1
#
_cell.length_a   1.000
_cell.length_b   1.000
_cell.length_c   1.000
_cell.angle_alpha   90.00
_cell.angle_beta   90.00
_cell.angle_gamma   90.00
#
_symmetry.space_group_name_H-M   'P 1'
#
loop_
_entity.id
_entity.type
_entity.pdbx_description
1 polymer ?
#
loop_
_entity_poly.entity_id
_entity_poly.type
_entity_poly.pdbx_seq_one_letter_code
_entity_poly.pdbx_strand_id
1 'polypeptide(L)'
;MTMIQVVLFSILAGAAYALDGVVYRYGTRVNLNSRQVFLPIAGLSALFFLLAARHESAPLWLFVLAGTAGLSQYVMIWTIQFALRRGPLTPMWCALMLCFVPVILYAAIFLGEPLRIPHILALLAAAGAVAAAARSNTETSEAQGGRPRIGWGYIAILLLLVGLNGFSNIALKLASAVGDGSVFAGAENIYMAVFFGTPAIAVALEFAIGKGWPKPSWTLLGTTVIGAGGCSVGMGLLSLVVTAPAALVYTAMNSASILTAGVLSAWWFREKRSPAWYAMIVLSVAAIALGNL
;
A
#
# COMPACT_ATOMS: atom_id res chain seq x y z
N MET A 1 -22.27 -10.31 -0.06
CA MET A 1 -21.44 -9.97 -1.24
C MET A 1 -20.99 -11.25 -1.91
N THR A 2 -21.01 -11.33 -3.25
CA THR A 2 -20.55 -12.51 -4.00
C THR A 2 -19.02 -12.56 -4.08
N MET A 3 -18.45 -13.75 -4.32
CA MET A 3 -17.00 -13.90 -4.50
C MET A 3 -16.46 -13.04 -5.65
N ILE A 4 -17.20 -12.92 -6.75
CA ILE A 4 -16.83 -12.07 -7.89
C ILE A 4 -16.74 -10.60 -7.48
N GLN A 5 -17.67 -10.11 -6.67
CA GLN A 5 -17.65 -8.74 -6.15
C GLN A 5 -16.44 -8.49 -5.24
N VAL A 6 -16.10 -9.44 -4.36
CA VAL A 6 -14.91 -9.37 -3.50
C VAL A 6 -13.65 -9.15 -4.34
N VAL A 7 -13.48 -9.97 -5.38
CA VAL A 7 -12.33 -9.93 -6.27
C VAL A 7 -12.28 -8.62 -7.04
N LEU A 8 -13.41 -8.21 -7.63
CA LEU A 8 -13.49 -6.99 -8.42
C LEU A 8 -13.10 -5.76 -7.59
N PHE A 9 -13.68 -5.62 -6.40
CA PHE A 9 -13.37 -4.50 -5.51
C PHE A 9 -11.94 -4.57 -4.98
N SER A 10 -11.39 -5.77 -4.72
CA SER A 10 -9.98 -5.92 -4.36
C SER A 10 -9.04 -5.46 -5.49
N ILE A 11 -9.34 -5.82 -6.74
CA ILE A 11 -8.57 -5.38 -7.92
C ILE A 11 -8.65 -3.87 -8.08
N LEU A 12 -9.86 -3.30 -7.99
CA LEU A 12 -10.06 -1.85 -8.10
C LEU A 12 -9.38 -1.09 -6.96
N ALA A 13 -9.41 -1.63 -5.73
CA ALA A 13 -8.68 -1.08 -4.59
C ALA A 13 -7.17 -1.06 -4.88
N GLY A 14 -6.62 -2.18 -5.35
CA GLY A 14 -5.22 -2.29 -5.73
C GLY A 14 -4.81 -1.30 -6.84
N ALA A 15 -5.63 -1.19 -7.88
CA ALA A 15 -5.41 -0.23 -8.96
C ALA A 15 -5.45 1.23 -8.47
N ALA A 16 -6.34 1.56 -7.52
CA ALA A 16 -6.41 2.88 -6.91
C ALA A 16 -5.15 3.18 -6.06
N TYR A 17 -4.69 2.24 -5.24
CA TYR A 17 -3.44 2.40 -4.47
C TYR A 17 -2.20 2.55 -5.34
N ALA A 18 -2.18 1.96 -6.54
CA ALA A 18 -1.06 2.13 -7.46
C ALA A 18 -0.81 3.61 -7.84
N LEU A 19 -1.84 4.47 -7.74
CA LEU A 19 -1.72 5.91 -7.96
C LEU A 19 -0.78 6.57 -6.94
N ASP A 20 -0.68 6.05 -5.71
CA ASP A 20 0.26 6.57 -4.72
C ASP A 20 1.70 6.42 -5.19
N GLY A 21 2.04 5.27 -5.80
CA GLY A 21 3.35 5.03 -6.38
C GLY A 21 3.69 6.00 -7.51
N VAL A 22 2.71 6.30 -8.37
CA VAL A 22 2.85 7.30 -9.45
C VAL A 22 3.08 8.69 -8.86
N VAL A 23 2.32 9.06 -7.84
CA VAL A 23 2.40 10.35 -7.16
C VAL A 23 3.75 10.54 -6.46
N TYR A 24 4.23 9.55 -5.72
CA TYR A 24 5.55 9.61 -5.09
C TYR A 24 6.66 9.75 -6.14
N ARG A 25 6.57 9.01 -7.25
CA ARG A 25 7.55 9.09 -8.34
C ARG A 25 7.51 10.43 -9.07
N TYR A 26 6.34 11.01 -9.24
CA TYR A 26 6.22 12.34 -9.82
C TYR A 26 6.75 13.42 -8.87
N GLY A 27 6.44 13.31 -7.57
CA GLY A 27 6.93 14.20 -6.52
C GLY A 27 8.47 14.21 -6.44
N THR A 28 9.13 13.06 -6.55
CA THR A 28 10.60 13.01 -6.55
C THR A 28 11.21 13.69 -7.79
N ARG A 29 10.58 13.60 -8.96
CA ARG A 29 11.05 14.30 -10.18
C ARG A 29 11.04 15.82 -10.05
N VAL A 30 10.19 16.37 -9.18
CA VAL A 30 10.09 17.82 -8.94
C VAL A 30 10.71 18.24 -7.60
N ASN A 31 11.58 17.41 -7.02
CA ASN A 31 12.29 17.65 -5.76
C ASN A 31 11.39 17.80 -4.51
N LEU A 32 10.19 17.22 -4.53
CA LEU A 32 9.39 17.07 -3.32
C LEU A 32 9.86 15.84 -2.54
N ASN A 33 10.05 15.99 -1.23
CA ASN A 33 10.35 14.83 -0.38
C ASN A 33 9.07 14.03 -0.07
N SER A 34 9.20 12.74 0.25
CA SER A 34 8.04 11.86 0.46
C SER A 34 7.07 12.36 1.54
N ARG A 35 7.55 13.06 2.58
CA ARG A 35 6.69 13.61 3.65
C ARG A 35 5.86 14.80 3.16
N GLN A 36 6.45 15.64 2.31
CA GLN A 36 5.77 16.79 1.69
C GLN A 36 4.63 16.34 0.77
N VAL A 37 4.81 15.22 0.08
CA VAL A 37 3.77 14.59 -0.75
C VAL A 37 2.73 13.89 0.13
N PHE A 38 3.17 13.13 1.13
CA PHE A 38 2.28 12.34 1.99
C PHE A 38 1.34 13.18 2.85
N LEU A 39 1.85 14.25 3.49
CA LEU A 39 1.06 15.06 4.43
C LEU A 39 -0.29 15.51 3.85
N PRO A 40 -0.35 16.18 2.69
CA PRO A 40 -1.63 16.63 2.14
C PRO A 40 -2.51 15.47 1.65
N ILE A 41 -1.92 14.36 1.17
CA ILE A 41 -2.67 13.14 0.80
C ILE A 41 -3.38 12.55 2.02
N ALA A 42 -2.63 12.31 3.09
CA ALA A 42 -3.14 11.73 4.32
C ALA A 42 -4.12 12.68 5.02
N GLY A 43 -3.82 13.98 5.06
CA GLY A 43 -4.69 14.99 5.63
C GLY A 43 -6.04 15.09 4.90
N LEU A 44 -6.02 15.09 3.55
CA LEU A 44 -7.25 15.14 2.77
C LEU A 44 -8.05 13.84 2.89
N SER A 45 -7.39 12.68 2.91
CA SER A 45 -8.04 11.38 3.12
C SER A 45 -8.67 11.30 4.52
N ALA A 46 -7.95 11.75 5.55
CA ALA A 46 -8.47 11.82 6.92
C ALA A 46 -9.71 12.71 7.02
N LEU A 47 -9.67 13.89 6.38
CA LEU A 47 -10.82 14.79 6.33
C LEU A 47 -12.00 14.16 5.59
N PHE A 48 -11.76 13.52 4.45
CA PHE A 48 -12.79 12.83 3.68
C PHE A 48 -13.53 11.78 4.54
N PHE A 49 -12.79 10.89 5.19
CA PHE A 49 -13.38 9.86 6.04
C PHE A 49 -14.03 10.43 7.31
N LEU A 50 -13.46 11.47 7.90
CA LEU A 50 -14.07 12.15 9.06
C LEU A 50 -15.43 12.76 8.70
N LEU A 51 -15.54 13.37 7.52
CA LEU A 51 -16.80 13.92 7.02
C LEU A 51 -17.82 12.83 6.63
N ALA A 52 -17.35 11.64 6.26
CA ALA A 52 -18.17 10.48 5.94
C ALA A 52 -18.69 9.74 7.20
N ALA A 53 -17.95 9.78 8.31
CA ALA A 53 -18.26 9.09 9.57
C ALA A 53 -19.47 9.66 10.35
N ARG A 54 -20.42 10.33 9.69
CA ARG A 54 -21.53 11.01 10.36
C ARG A 54 -22.34 10.01 11.20
N HIS A 55 -22.37 10.26 12.51
CA HIS A 55 -23.08 9.44 13.52
C HIS A 55 -22.45 8.07 13.82
N GLU A 56 -21.24 7.79 13.35
CA GLU A 56 -20.50 6.60 13.77
C GLU A 56 -20.00 6.75 15.20
N SER A 57 -20.04 5.65 15.94
CA SER A 57 -19.39 5.55 17.24
C SER A 57 -18.57 4.27 17.26
N ALA A 58 -17.35 4.36 17.78
CA ALA A 58 -16.45 3.23 17.85
C ALA A 58 -16.02 2.99 19.31
N PRO A 59 -15.83 1.74 19.72
CA PRO A 59 -15.16 1.44 20.99
C PRO A 59 -13.71 1.94 20.96
N LEU A 60 -13.18 2.31 22.14
CA LEU A 60 -11.83 2.87 22.28
C LEU A 60 -10.74 2.00 21.64
N TRP A 61 -10.87 0.67 21.69
CA TRP A 61 -9.87 -0.23 21.11
C TRP A 61 -9.71 -0.06 19.59
N LEU A 62 -10.78 0.31 18.86
CA LEU A 62 -10.69 0.58 17.42
C LEU A 62 -9.88 1.85 17.15
N PHE A 63 -10.04 2.89 17.98
CA PHE A 63 -9.23 4.10 17.89
C PHE A 63 -7.75 3.81 18.15
N VAL A 64 -7.44 3.00 19.17
CA VAL A 64 -6.06 2.60 19.49
C VAL A 64 -5.46 1.79 18.35
N LEU A 65 -6.23 0.85 17.78
CA LEU A 65 -5.78 0.02 16.67
C LEU A 65 -5.55 0.87 15.40
N ALA A 66 -6.48 1.75 15.05
CA ALA A 66 -6.34 2.67 13.92
C ALA A 66 -5.14 3.61 14.11
N GLY A 67 -4.99 4.18 15.31
CA GLY A 67 -3.90 5.11 15.63
C GLY A 67 -2.52 4.44 15.58
N THR A 68 -2.39 3.22 16.12
CA THR A 68 -1.14 2.46 16.04
C THR A 68 -0.83 2.04 14.60
N ALA A 69 -1.84 1.61 13.83
CA ALA A 69 -1.70 1.31 12.41
C ALA A 69 -1.28 2.55 11.60
N GLY A 70 -1.82 3.73 11.93
CA GLY A 70 -1.44 5.01 11.36
C GLY A 70 -0.01 5.44 11.75
N LEU A 71 0.40 5.25 13.01
CA LEU A 71 1.79 5.48 13.43
C LEU A 71 2.77 4.58 12.68
N SER A 72 2.40 3.32 12.41
CA SER A 72 3.20 2.44 11.55
C SER A 72 3.41 3.03 10.15
N GLN A 73 2.37 3.63 9.55
CA GLN A 73 2.48 4.32 8.26
C GLN A 73 3.41 5.55 8.35
N TYR A 74 3.35 6.31 9.44
CA TYR A 74 4.28 7.42 9.68
C TYR A 74 5.75 6.94 9.69
N VAL A 75 6.04 5.88 10.45
CA VAL A 75 7.39 5.28 10.51
C VAL A 75 7.77 4.70 9.13
N MET A 76 6.81 4.15 8.39
CA MET A 76 7.03 3.62 7.05
C MET A 76 7.50 4.71 6.08
N ILE A 77 6.91 5.91 6.10
CA ILE A 77 7.32 7.02 5.23
C ILE A 77 8.75 7.48 5.53
N TRP A 78 9.12 7.52 6.81
CA TRP A 78 10.49 7.77 7.24
C TRP A 78 11.45 6.70 6.72
N THR A 79 11.04 5.44 6.83
CA THR A 79 11.80 4.28 6.37
C THR A 79 11.94 4.29 4.84
N ILE A 80 10.92 4.70 4.09
CA ILE A 80 10.95 4.91 2.64
C ILE A 80 12.01 5.94 2.28
N GLN A 81 12.02 7.12 2.92
CA GLN A 81 13.04 8.13 2.65
C GLN A 81 14.45 7.61 2.90
N PHE A 82 14.63 6.81 3.95
CA PHE A 82 15.91 6.21 4.28
C PHE A 82 16.32 5.11 3.30
N ALA A 83 15.38 4.27 2.88
CA ALA A 83 15.57 3.26 1.85
C ALA A 83 16.02 3.89 0.53
N LEU A 84 15.36 4.98 0.11
CA LEU A 84 15.70 5.72 -1.11
C LEU A 84 17.09 6.34 -1.08
N ARG A 85 17.63 6.65 0.10
CA ARG A 85 19.02 7.14 0.25
C ARG A 85 20.06 6.02 0.17
N ARG A 86 19.68 4.77 0.43
CA ARG A 86 20.60 3.64 0.59
C ARG A 86 20.50 2.56 -0.47
N GLY A 87 19.47 2.59 -1.29
CA GLY A 87 19.29 1.61 -2.34
C GLY A 87 18.23 1.99 -3.36
N PRO A 88 18.04 1.13 -4.38
CA PRO A 88 17.16 1.40 -5.50
C PRO A 88 15.68 1.50 -5.11
N LEU A 89 14.89 2.27 -5.85
CA LEU A 89 13.45 2.43 -5.64
C LEU A 89 12.70 1.10 -5.78
N THR A 90 13.12 0.26 -6.74
CA THR A 90 12.32 -0.91 -7.13
C THR A 90 12.23 -1.98 -6.04
N PRO A 91 13.33 -2.44 -5.41
CA PRO A 91 13.24 -3.39 -4.31
C PRO A 91 12.48 -2.84 -3.10
N MET A 92 12.53 -1.53 -2.87
CA MET A 92 11.74 -0.87 -1.85
C MET A 92 10.23 -0.97 -2.14
N TRP A 93 9.81 -0.66 -3.37
CA TRP A 93 8.40 -0.78 -3.77
C TRP A 93 7.92 -2.23 -3.72
N CYS A 94 8.77 -3.15 -4.16
CA CYS A 94 8.55 -4.59 -4.05
C CYS A 94 8.32 -5.04 -2.61
N ALA A 95 9.15 -4.57 -1.68
CA ALA A 95 8.99 -4.84 -0.26
C ALA A 95 7.67 -4.29 0.30
N LEU A 96 7.25 -3.08 -0.11
CA LEU A 96 5.95 -2.53 0.28
C LEU A 96 4.79 -3.40 -0.20
N MET A 97 4.86 -3.91 -1.43
CA MET A 97 3.81 -4.77 -2.01
C MET A 97 3.82 -6.19 -1.42
N LEU A 98 4.91 -6.65 -0.80
CA LEU A 98 4.95 -7.94 -0.08
C LEU A 98 4.21 -7.90 1.27
N CYS A 99 3.59 -6.77 1.63
CA CYS A 99 2.81 -6.63 2.85
C CYS A 99 1.61 -7.60 2.95
N PHE A 100 1.13 -8.17 1.84
CA PHE A 100 0.08 -9.19 1.89
C PHE A 100 0.54 -10.45 2.63
N VAL A 101 1.83 -10.80 2.58
CA VAL A 101 2.35 -12.03 3.20
C VAL A 101 2.11 -12.04 4.72
N PRO A 102 2.55 -11.05 5.51
CA PRO A 102 2.29 -11.05 6.95
C PRO A 102 0.79 -11.01 7.28
N VAL A 103 -0.04 -10.37 6.45
CA VAL A 103 -1.50 -10.30 6.68
C VAL A 103 -2.16 -11.66 6.50
N ILE A 104 -1.81 -12.37 5.44
CA ILE A 104 -2.33 -13.72 5.14
C ILE A 104 -1.86 -14.71 6.21
N LEU A 105 -0.60 -14.65 6.61
CA LEU A 105 -0.08 -15.49 7.70
C LEU A 105 -0.79 -15.19 9.02
N TYR A 106 -0.99 -13.91 9.34
CA TYR A 106 -1.73 -13.52 10.54
C TYR A 106 -3.16 -14.06 10.51
N ALA A 107 -3.88 -13.90 9.40
CA ALA A 107 -5.24 -14.36 9.26
C ALA A 107 -5.35 -15.89 9.38
N ALA A 108 -4.39 -16.63 8.81
CA ALA A 108 -4.36 -18.09 8.92
C ALA A 108 -4.09 -18.57 10.35
N ILE A 109 -3.13 -17.94 11.05
CA ILE A 109 -2.69 -18.37 12.38
C ILE A 109 -3.66 -17.92 13.48
N PHE A 110 -4.09 -16.65 13.44
CA PHE A 110 -4.84 -16.02 14.53
C PHE A 110 -6.34 -15.89 14.27
N LEU A 111 -6.76 -15.83 13.00
CA LEU A 111 -8.18 -15.74 12.63
C LEU A 111 -8.75 -17.07 12.11
N GLY A 112 -7.91 -18.12 12.02
CA GLY A 112 -8.32 -19.45 11.59
C GLY A 112 -8.73 -19.55 10.13
N GLU A 113 -8.31 -18.61 9.27
CA GLU A 113 -8.67 -18.64 7.86
C GLU A 113 -7.91 -19.75 7.11
N PRO A 114 -8.59 -20.65 6.38
CA PRO A 114 -7.94 -21.79 5.74
C PRO A 114 -7.07 -21.38 4.54
N LEU A 115 -5.80 -21.77 4.57
CA LEU A 115 -4.88 -21.66 3.42
C LEU A 115 -4.93 -22.92 2.56
N ARG A 116 -5.64 -22.82 1.43
CA ARG A 116 -5.70 -23.88 0.43
C ARG A 116 -4.50 -23.81 -0.51
N ILE A 117 -4.24 -24.90 -1.21
CA ILE A 117 -3.14 -24.99 -2.19
C ILE A 117 -3.20 -23.88 -3.24
N PRO A 118 -4.36 -23.51 -3.83
CA PRO A 118 -4.42 -22.41 -4.79
C PRO A 118 -3.98 -21.07 -4.19
N HIS A 119 -4.31 -20.80 -2.92
CA HIS A 119 -3.85 -19.59 -2.21
C HIS A 119 -2.33 -19.57 -2.05
N ILE A 120 -1.70 -20.71 -1.77
CA ILE A 120 -0.23 -20.82 -1.67
C ILE A 120 0.41 -20.57 -3.04
N LEU A 121 -0.13 -21.16 -4.10
CA LEU A 121 0.35 -20.93 -5.47
C LEU A 121 0.16 -19.46 -5.89
N ALA A 122 -0.96 -18.84 -5.52
CA ALA A 122 -1.22 -17.43 -5.74
C ALA A 122 -0.22 -16.53 -5.00
N LEU A 123 0.12 -16.87 -3.75
CA LEU A 123 1.14 -16.18 -2.95
C LEU A 123 2.51 -16.25 -3.63
N LEU A 124 2.90 -17.44 -4.11
CA LEU A 124 4.15 -17.65 -4.83
C LEU A 124 4.18 -16.91 -6.17
N ALA A 125 3.06 -16.89 -6.90
CA ALA A 125 2.92 -16.13 -8.13
C ALA A 125 3.03 -14.62 -7.86
N ALA A 126 2.36 -14.10 -6.83
CA ALA A 126 2.45 -12.69 -6.43
C ALA A 126 3.90 -12.32 -6.01
N ALA A 127 4.56 -13.16 -5.22
CA ALA A 127 5.97 -12.97 -4.86
C ALA A 127 6.89 -13.02 -6.09
N GLY A 128 6.59 -13.90 -7.05
CA GLY A 128 7.27 -13.95 -8.35
C GLY A 128 7.03 -12.69 -9.18
N ALA A 129 5.82 -12.15 -9.19
CA ALA A 129 5.48 -10.91 -9.88
C ALA A 129 6.25 -9.73 -9.28
N VAL A 130 6.35 -9.66 -7.96
CA VAL A 130 7.20 -8.71 -7.25
C VAL A 130 8.66 -8.86 -7.68
N ALA A 131 9.21 -10.07 -7.69
CA ALA A 131 10.60 -10.31 -8.10
C ALA A 131 10.86 -9.95 -9.58
N ALA A 132 9.90 -10.21 -10.46
CA ALA A 132 9.97 -9.85 -11.87
C ALA A 132 9.90 -8.33 -12.07
N ALA A 133 9.00 -7.63 -11.36
CA ALA A 133 8.92 -6.17 -11.33
C ALA A 133 10.24 -5.55 -10.82
N ALA A 134 10.88 -6.18 -9.83
CA ALA A 134 12.19 -5.75 -9.32
C ALA A 134 13.25 -5.71 -10.43
N ARG A 135 13.27 -6.74 -11.28
CA ARG A 135 14.22 -6.86 -12.38
C ARG A 135 13.91 -5.95 -13.56
N SER A 136 12.64 -5.75 -13.89
CA SER A 136 12.25 -4.94 -15.06
C SER A 136 12.78 -3.51 -15.00
N ASN A 137 12.85 -2.94 -13.80
CA ASN A 137 13.28 -1.57 -13.60
C ASN A 137 14.80 -1.42 -13.41
N THR A 138 15.51 -2.54 -13.19
CA THR A 138 16.98 -2.53 -12.99
C THR A 138 17.70 -2.46 -14.34
N GLU A 139 17.16 -3.12 -15.37
CA GLU A 139 17.71 -3.09 -16.74
C GLU A 139 17.69 -1.67 -17.36
N THR A 140 16.75 -0.82 -16.94
CA THR A 140 16.68 0.60 -17.36
C THR A 140 17.75 1.46 -16.66
N SER A 141 18.21 1.05 -15.48
CA SER A 141 19.20 1.77 -14.67
C SER A 141 20.64 1.30 -14.91
N GLU A 142 20.85 0.04 -15.32
CA GLU A 142 22.18 -0.52 -15.62
C GLU A 142 22.87 0.11 -16.86
N ALA A 143 22.15 0.91 -17.66
CA ALA A 143 22.75 1.77 -18.68
C ALA A 143 23.59 2.94 -18.09
N GLN A 144 23.56 3.15 -16.77
CA GLN A 144 24.37 4.13 -16.04
C GLN A 144 25.10 3.45 -14.86
N GLY A 145 26.26 2.84 -15.15
CA GLY A 145 27.37 2.67 -14.19
C GLY A 145 27.09 1.92 -12.87
N GLY A 146 27.33 0.61 -12.88
CA GLY A 146 27.63 -0.20 -11.69
C GLY A 146 26.42 -0.83 -10.99
N ARG A 147 26.48 -2.16 -10.78
CA ARG A 147 25.48 -2.88 -9.99
C ARG A 147 25.53 -2.40 -8.53
N PRO A 148 24.46 -1.80 -7.98
CA PRO A 148 24.42 -1.47 -6.57
C PRO A 148 24.46 -2.76 -5.75
N ARG A 149 25.54 -2.97 -4.99
CA ARG A 149 25.69 -4.12 -4.10
C ARG A 149 24.71 -3.94 -2.93
N ILE A 150 23.64 -4.72 -2.91
CA ILE A 150 22.65 -4.72 -1.83
C ILE A 150 23.34 -5.22 -0.55
N GLY A 151 23.57 -4.31 0.40
CA GLY A 151 24.11 -4.65 1.72
C GLY A 151 23.03 -5.17 2.67
N TRP A 152 23.43 -5.95 3.68
CA TRP A 152 22.53 -6.47 4.72
C TRP A 152 21.71 -5.38 5.42
N GLY A 153 22.28 -4.19 5.62
CA GLY A 153 21.56 -3.05 6.18
C GLY A 153 20.39 -2.56 5.30
N TYR A 154 20.47 -2.70 3.98
CA TYR A 154 19.36 -2.37 3.09
C TYR A 154 18.28 -3.46 3.13
N ILE A 155 18.66 -4.73 3.19
CA ILE A 155 17.71 -5.84 3.38
C ILE A 155 16.91 -5.66 4.67
N ALA A 156 17.56 -5.27 5.77
CA ALA A 156 16.88 -4.99 7.04
C ALA A 156 15.83 -3.86 6.90
N ILE A 157 16.14 -2.80 6.14
CA ILE A 157 15.19 -1.71 5.84
C ILE A 157 14.00 -2.23 5.03
N LEU A 158 14.24 -3.08 4.02
CA LEU A 158 13.17 -3.67 3.22
C LEU A 158 12.25 -4.55 4.07
N LEU A 159 12.82 -5.40 4.94
CA LEU A 159 12.03 -6.23 5.86
C LEU A 159 11.23 -5.37 6.84
N LEU A 160 11.80 -4.26 7.32
CA LEU A 160 11.06 -3.30 8.14
C LEU A 160 9.88 -2.69 7.38
N LEU A 161 10.03 -2.34 6.09
CA LEU A 161 8.93 -1.84 5.27
C LEU A 161 7.81 -2.89 5.09
N VAL A 162 8.17 -4.16 4.86
CA VAL A 162 7.19 -5.27 4.81
C VAL A 162 6.43 -5.36 6.13
N GLY A 163 7.14 -5.30 7.26
CA GLY A 163 6.56 -5.38 8.59
C GLY A 163 5.65 -4.20 8.92
N LEU A 164 6.08 -2.97 8.65
CA LEU A 164 5.30 -1.76 8.92
C LEU A 164 4.03 -1.69 8.07
N ASN A 165 4.15 -1.94 6.76
CA ASN A 165 2.98 -1.95 5.89
C ASN A 165 2.06 -3.15 6.19
N GLY A 166 2.65 -4.30 6.48
CA GLY A 166 1.95 -5.51 6.90
C GLY A 166 1.15 -5.29 8.18
N PHE A 167 1.73 -4.65 9.19
CA PHE A 167 1.06 -4.33 10.45
C PHE A 167 -0.19 -3.48 10.24
N SER A 168 -0.11 -2.43 9.41
CA SER A 168 -1.28 -1.59 9.12
C SER A 168 -2.42 -2.36 8.45
N ASN A 169 -2.09 -3.30 7.56
CA ASN A 169 -3.09 -4.16 6.91
C ASN A 169 -3.61 -5.25 7.85
N ILE A 170 -2.77 -5.79 8.73
CA ILE A 170 -3.18 -6.71 9.81
C ILE A 170 -4.17 -6.02 10.74
N ALA A 171 -3.89 -4.78 11.14
CA ALA A 171 -4.78 -4.01 12.00
C ALA A 171 -6.15 -3.80 11.35
N LEU A 172 -6.20 -3.48 10.06
CA LEU A 172 -7.45 -3.38 9.31
C LEU A 172 -8.19 -4.73 9.25
N LYS A 173 -7.48 -5.83 8.95
CA LYS A 173 -8.07 -7.17 8.89
C LYS A 173 -8.61 -7.60 10.25
N LEU A 174 -7.84 -7.40 11.32
CA LEU A 174 -8.24 -7.67 12.69
C LEU A 174 -9.48 -6.86 13.07
N ALA A 175 -9.49 -5.55 12.79
CA ALA A 175 -10.65 -4.69 13.04
C ALA A 175 -11.92 -5.26 12.38
N SER A 176 -11.80 -5.69 11.12
CA SER A 176 -12.92 -6.27 10.37
C SER A 176 -13.37 -7.66 10.83
N ALA A 177 -12.53 -8.40 11.56
CA ALA A 177 -12.83 -9.75 12.01
C ALA A 177 -13.48 -9.78 13.41
N VAL A 178 -13.24 -8.75 14.24
CA VAL A 178 -13.76 -8.68 15.61
C VAL A 178 -15.25 -8.31 15.61
N GLY A 179 -16.03 -9.00 16.46
CA GLY A 179 -17.47 -8.75 16.61
C GLY A 179 -18.28 -9.08 15.35
N ASP A 180 -17.90 -10.16 14.67
CA ASP A 180 -18.47 -10.59 13.38
C ASP A 180 -18.41 -9.50 12.29
N GLY A 181 -17.47 -8.56 12.42
CA GLY A 181 -17.30 -7.41 11.52
C GLY A 181 -18.35 -6.31 11.69
N SER A 182 -19.37 -6.50 12.52
CA SER A 182 -20.45 -5.53 12.75
C SER A 182 -19.94 -4.24 13.41
N VAL A 183 -18.98 -4.37 14.33
CA VAL A 183 -18.37 -3.24 15.04
C VAL A 183 -17.55 -2.37 14.11
N PHE A 184 -16.79 -2.99 13.19
CA PHE A 184 -16.03 -2.26 12.19
C PHE A 184 -16.93 -1.66 11.10
N ALA A 185 -17.95 -2.39 10.63
CA ALA A 185 -18.88 -1.87 9.62
C ALA A 185 -19.63 -0.59 10.09
N GLY A 186 -19.92 -0.47 11.39
CA GLY A 186 -20.52 0.74 11.97
C GLY A 186 -19.53 1.85 12.34
N ALA A 187 -18.23 1.64 12.12
CA ALA A 187 -17.15 2.53 12.54
C ALA A 187 -16.00 2.59 11.51
N GLU A 188 -16.25 2.21 10.25
CA GLU A 188 -15.20 2.07 9.26
C GLU A 188 -14.61 3.44 8.90
N ASN A 189 -15.45 4.46 8.75
CA ASN A 189 -15.01 5.77 8.34
C ASN A 189 -14.26 6.46 9.49
N ILE A 190 -14.71 6.29 10.74
CA ILE A 190 -13.96 6.82 11.88
C ILE A 190 -12.62 6.10 12.08
N TYR A 191 -12.56 4.79 11.84
CA TYR A 191 -11.29 4.04 11.81
C TYR A 191 -10.35 4.61 10.75
N MET A 192 -10.84 4.82 9.51
CA MET A 192 -10.03 5.37 8.42
C MET A 192 -9.58 6.81 8.69
N ALA A 193 -10.45 7.63 9.26
CA ALA A 193 -10.12 9.00 9.64
C ALA A 193 -8.96 9.05 10.64
N VAL A 194 -8.96 8.16 11.64
CA VAL A 194 -7.87 8.04 12.62
C VAL A 194 -6.62 7.47 11.96
N PHE A 195 -6.76 6.41 11.16
CA PHE A 195 -5.67 5.75 10.45
C PHE A 195 -4.86 6.71 9.57
N PHE A 196 -5.53 7.58 8.80
CA PHE A 196 -4.89 8.60 7.98
C PHE A 196 -4.52 9.86 8.79
N GLY A 197 -5.33 10.22 9.77
CA GLY A 197 -5.16 11.42 10.58
C GLY A 197 -3.93 11.36 11.46
N THR A 198 -3.67 10.22 12.12
CA THR A 198 -2.50 10.03 12.99
C THR A 198 -1.16 10.31 12.29
N PRO A 199 -0.83 9.70 11.13
CA PRO A 199 0.41 10.01 10.44
C PRO A 199 0.40 11.42 9.83
N ALA A 200 -0.74 11.96 9.41
CA ALA A 200 -0.83 13.35 8.94
C ALA A 200 -0.47 14.34 10.07
N ILE A 201 -1.03 14.16 11.26
CA ILE A 201 -0.73 14.98 12.44
C ILE A 201 0.75 14.85 12.82
N ALA A 202 1.29 13.62 12.84
CA ALA A 202 2.70 13.40 13.15
C ALA A 202 3.65 14.15 12.19
N VAL A 203 3.39 14.08 10.88
CA VAL A 203 4.18 14.81 9.88
C VAL A 203 3.97 16.33 9.98
N ALA A 204 2.74 16.80 10.26
CA ALA A 204 2.46 18.22 10.45
C ALA A 204 3.22 18.81 11.65
N LEU A 205 3.24 18.09 12.78
CA LEU A 205 4.00 18.47 13.96
C LEU A 205 5.51 18.52 13.65
N GLU A 206 6.02 17.55 12.88
CA GLU A 206 7.41 17.55 12.45
C GLU A 206 7.77 18.81 11.62
N PHE A 207 6.88 19.24 10.73
CA PHE A 207 7.08 20.47 9.96
C PHE A 207 6.96 21.74 10.81
N ALA A 208 6.05 21.76 11.79
CA ALA A 208 5.92 22.86 12.73
C ALA A 208 7.18 23.10 13.57
N ILE A 209 7.95 22.04 13.88
CA ILE A 209 9.09 22.09 14.82
C ILE A 209 10.44 22.43 14.14
N GLY A 210 10.59 22.31 12.81
CA GLY A 210 11.87 22.67 12.20
C GLY A 210 12.14 22.24 10.77
N LYS A 211 11.13 21.74 10.04
CA LYS A 211 11.27 21.35 8.64
C LYS A 211 10.25 22.14 7.83
N GLY A 212 10.72 23.12 7.08
CA GLY A 212 9.85 24.06 6.36
C GLY A 212 8.70 23.36 5.62
N TRP A 213 7.50 23.92 5.80
CA TRP A 213 6.27 23.44 5.17
C TRP A 213 6.42 23.33 3.65
N PRO A 214 5.74 22.36 3.01
CA PRO A 214 5.72 22.30 1.56
C PRO A 214 5.17 23.61 0.99
N LYS A 215 5.91 24.21 0.04
CA LYS A 215 5.43 25.41 -0.65
C LYS A 215 4.23 25.03 -1.54
N PRO A 216 3.12 25.78 -1.50
CA PRO A 216 2.00 25.57 -2.40
C PRO A 216 2.47 25.60 -3.86
N SER A 217 2.07 24.61 -4.64
CA SER A 217 2.34 24.55 -6.08
C SER A 217 1.26 23.75 -6.78
N TRP A 218 1.04 24.02 -8.07
CA TRP A 218 0.12 23.23 -8.90
C TRP A 218 0.50 21.75 -8.94
N THR A 219 1.80 21.45 -8.92
CA THR A 219 2.31 20.09 -8.80
C THR A 219 1.90 19.44 -7.49
N LEU A 220 2.05 20.14 -6.36
CA LEU A 220 1.65 19.63 -5.06
C LEU A 220 0.13 19.41 -5.00
N LEU A 221 -0.65 20.32 -5.58
CA LEU A 221 -2.10 20.17 -5.68
C LEU A 221 -2.48 18.94 -6.50
N GLY A 222 -1.93 18.78 -7.71
CA GLY A 222 -2.24 17.64 -8.58
C GLY A 222 -1.84 16.30 -7.96
N THR A 223 -0.66 16.22 -7.34
CA THR A 223 -0.21 15.03 -6.60
C THR A 223 -1.10 14.73 -5.40
N THR A 224 -1.53 15.77 -4.66
CA THR A 224 -2.46 15.62 -3.53
C THR A 224 -3.80 15.07 -3.99
N VAL A 225 -4.40 15.62 -5.05
CA VAL A 225 -5.71 15.18 -5.53
C VAL A 225 -5.66 13.73 -6.02
N ILE A 226 -4.65 13.38 -6.83
CA ILE A 226 -4.49 12.02 -7.35
C ILE A 226 -4.22 11.03 -6.21
N GLY A 227 -3.30 11.37 -5.30
CA GLY A 227 -2.91 10.49 -4.19
C GLY A 227 -4.03 10.33 -3.17
N ALA A 228 -4.69 11.42 -2.75
CA ALA A 228 -5.82 11.33 -1.82
C ALA A 228 -7.00 10.59 -2.44
N GLY A 229 -7.27 10.80 -3.74
CA GLY A 229 -8.26 10.03 -4.49
C GLY A 229 -7.92 8.53 -4.51
N GLY A 230 -6.68 8.18 -4.86
CA GLY A 230 -6.19 6.80 -4.86
C GLY A 230 -6.28 6.12 -3.50
N CYS A 231 -5.74 6.76 -2.46
CA CYS A 231 -5.80 6.31 -1.07
C CYS A 231 -7.24 6.13 -0.58
N SER A 232 -8.10 7.13 -0.79
CA SER A 232 -9.47 7.12 -0.25
C SER A 232 -10.36 6.11 -0.97
N VAL A 233 -10.30 6.05 -2.30
CA VAL A 233 -11.02 5.04 -3.09
C VAL A 233 -10.47 3.65 -2.81
N GLY A 234 -9.14 3.50 -2.74
CA GLY A 234 -8.47 2.25 -2.41
C GLY A 234 -8.92 1.71 -1.04
N MET A 235 -8.84 2.54 0.01
CA MET A 235 -9.26 2.15 1.36
C MET A 235 -10.76 1.92 1.47
N GLY A 236 -11.59 2.75 0.83
CA GLY A 236 -13.04 2.57 0.85
C GLY A 236 -13.45 1.27 0.15
N LEU A 237 -12.87 0.94 -1.00
CA LEU A 237 -13.13 -0.34 -1.66
C LEU A 237 -12.59 -1.52 -0.85
N LEU A 238 -11.44 -1.37 -0.21
CA LEU A 238 -10.87 -2.40 0.66
C LEU A 238 -11.75 -2.66 1.89
N SER A 239 -12.32 -1.62 2.52
CA SER A 239 -13.19 -1.78 3.70
C SER A 239 -14.46 -2.57 3.38
N LEU A 240 -14.97 -2.47 2.15
CA LEU A 240 -16.11 -3.27 1.70
C LEU A 240 -15.81 -4.78 1.62
N VAL A 241 -14.54 -5.16 1.44
CA VAL A 241 -14.14 -6.55 1.15
C VAL A 241 -13.25 -7.19 2.20
N VAL A 242 -12.70 -6.42 3.14
CA VAL A 242 -11.72 -6.88 4.14
C VAL A 242 -12.24 -8.02 5.04
N THR A 243 -13.56 -8.15 5.20
CA THR A 243 -14.19 -9.26 5.93
C THR A 243 -14.06 -10.62 5.22
N ALA A 244 -13.84 -10.62 3.90
CA ALA A 244 -13.58 -11.83 3.13
C ALA A 244 -12.17 -12.40 3.41
N PRO A 245 -11.87 -13.66 3.02
CA PRO A 245 -10.59 -14.29 3.31
C PRO A 245 -9.40 -13.45 2.87
N ALA A 246 -8.44 -13.22 3.76
CA ALA A 246 -7.26 -12.39 3.52
C ALA A 246 -6.46 -12.89 2.32
N ALA A 247 -6.36 -14.21 2.16
CA ALA A 247 -5.66 -14.83 1.03
C ALA A 247 -6.23 -14.43 -0.32
N LEU A 248 -7.55 -14.21 -0.41
CA LEU A 248 -8.23 -13.75 -1.61
C LEU A 248 -8.02 -12.24 -1.79
N VAL A 249 -8.42 -11.46 -0.79
CA VAL A 249 -8.46 -9.99 -0.84
C VAL A 249 -7.09 -9.38 -1.07
N TYR A 250 -6.13 -9.70 -0.19
CA TYR A 250 -4.82 -9.03 -0.20
C TYR A 250 -3.95 -9.51 -1.35
N THR A 251 -4.10 -10.76 -1.80
CA THR A 251 -3.38 -11.25 -3.00
C THR A 251 -3.91 -10.55 -4.25
N ALA A 252 -5.23 -10.47 -4.42
CA ALA A 252 -5.82 -9.79 -5.57
C ALA A 252 -5.47 -8.29 -5.59
N MET A 253 -5.63 -7.61 -4.45
CA MET A 253 -5.31 -6.19 -4.30
C MET A 253 -3.85 -5.89 -4.60
N ASN A 254 -2.90 -6.59 -3.99
CA ASN A 254 -1.48 -6.29 -4.19
C ASN A 254 -1.02 -6.68 -5.61
N SER A 255 -1.52 -7.78 -6.17
CA SER A 255 -1.21 -8.18 -7.55
C SER A 255 -1.74 -7.15 -8.56
N ALA A 256 -2.96 -6.63 -8.34
CA ALA A 256 -3.53 -5.56 -9.14
C ALA A 256 -2.78 -4.23 -9.01
N SER A 257 -2.32 -3.89 -7.80
CA SER A 257 -1.47 -2.73 -7.56
C SER A 257 -0.15 -2.82 -8.32
N ILE A 258 0.55 -3.96 -8.24
CA ILE A 258 1.79 -4.23 -8.99
C ILE A 258 1.55 -4.12 -10.49
N LEU A 259 0.49 -4.77 -11.00
CA LEU A 259 0.14 -4.76 -12.41
C LEU A 259 -0.14 -3.33 -12.89
N THR A 260 -0.97 -2.60 -12.16
CA THR A 260 -1.37 -1.22 -12.51
C THR A 260 -0.17 -0.29 -12.48
N ALA A 261 0.66 -0.34 -11.43
CA ALA A 261 1.86 0.45 -11.32
C ALA A 261 2.86 0.14 -12.46
N GLY A 262 3.03 -1.14 -12.80
CA GLY A 262 3.90 -1.58 -13.89
C GLY A 262 3.44 -1.12 -15.28
N VAL A 263 2.12 -1.17 -15.54
CA VAL A 263 1.52 -0.69 -16.79
C VAL A 263 1.58 0.83 -16.89
N LEU A 264 1.17 1.54 -15.83
CA LEU A 264 1.23 3.01 -15.79
C LEU A 264 2.66 3.51 -15.93
N SER A 265 3.64 2.82 -15.34
CA SER A 265 5.04 3.24 -15.47
C SER A 265 5.57 3.07 -16.89
N ALA A 266 5.23 1.97 -17.57
CA ALA A 266 5.58 1.79 -18.98
C ALA A 266 4.91 2.83 -19.89
N TRP A 267 3.66 3.20 -19.63
CA TRP A 267 2.91 4.11 -20.50
C TRP A 267 3.21 5.59 -20.22
N TRP A 268 3.12 6.02 -18.96
CA TRP A 268 3.28 7.41 -18.55
C TRP A 268 4.75 7.84 -18.46
N PHE A 269 5.60 6.97 -17.92
CA PHE A 269 7.03 7.25 -17.74
C PHE A 269 7.89 6.72 -18.89
N ARG A 270 7.27 6.10 -19.91
CA ARG A 270 7.92 5.53 -21.11
C ARG A 270 9.05 4.56 -20.77
N GLU A 271 8.86 3.75 -19.72
CA GLU A 271 9.83 2.70 -19.37
C GLU A 271 9.86 1.59 -20.42
N LYS A 272 11.04 1.01 -20.64
CA LYS A 272 11.22 -0.08 -21.59
C LYS A 272 10.51 -1.35 -21.10
N ARG A 273 9.86 -2.04 -22.02
CA ARG A 273 9.22 -3.34 -21.77
C ARG A 273 10.27 -4.45 -21.90
N SER A 274 10.78 -4.93 -20.78
CA SER A 274 11.72 -6.06 -20.73
C SER A 274 11.01 -7.41 -20.59
N PRO A 275 11.70 -8.55 -20.82
CA PRO A 275 11.13 -9.87 -20.51
C PRO A 275 10.61 -9.98 -19.07
N ALA A 276 11.31 -9.36 -18.12
CA ALA A 276 10.90 -9.29 -16.72
C ALA A 276 9.57 -8.51 -16.52
N TRP A 277 9.32 -7.48 -17.33
CA TRP A 277 8.04 -6.76 -17.33
C TRP A 277 6.87 -7.65 -17.77
N TYR A 278 7.07 -8.45 -18.83
CA TYR A 278 6.05 -9.43 -19.26
C TYR A 278 5.82 -10.52 -18.22
N ALA A 279 6.89 -11.02 -17.60
CA ALA A 279 6.79 -12.01 -16.53
C ALA A 279 6.00 -11.48 -15.32
N MET A 280 6.23 -10.22 -14.91
CA MET A 280 5.45 -9.54 -13.87
C MET A 280 3.95 -9.55 -14.23
N ILE A 281 3.57 -9.21 -15.45
CA ILE A 281 2.15 -9.20 -15.88
C ILE A 281 1.55 -10.59 -15.75
N VAL A 282 2.20 -11.60 -16.35
CA VAL A 282 1.71 -12.98 -16.35
C VAL A 282 1.55 -13.49 -14.92
N LEU A 283 2.54 -13.25 -14.05
CA LEU A 283 2.51 -13.70 -12.67
C LEU A 283 1.47 -12.95 -11.82
N SER A 284 1.26 -11.64 -12.02
CA SER A 284 0.20 -10.89 -11.35
C SER A 284 -1.19 -11.39 -11.76
N VAL A 285 -1.41 -11.66 -13.06
CA VAL A 285 -2.68 -12.22 -13.54
C VAL A 285 -2.89 -13.63 -13.01
N ALA A 286 -1.84 -14.47 -13.01
CA ALA A 286 -1.90 -15.80 -12.44
C ALA A 286 -2.20 -15.76 -10.94
N ALA A 287 -1.61 -14.84 -10.18
CA ALA A 287 -1.88 -14.68 -8.75
C ALA A 287 -3.33 -14.32 -8.48
N ILE A 288 -3.91 -13.41 -9.27
CA ILE A 288 -5.34 -13.07 -9.17
C ILE A 288 -6.20 -14.30 -9.51
N ALA A 289 -5.91 -15.00 -10.62
CA ALA A 289 -6.69 -16.15 -11.05
C ALA A 289 -6.63 -17.31 -10.04
N LEU A 290 -5.43 -17.66 -9.56
CA LEU A 290 -5.20 -18.74 -8.59
C LEU A 290 -5.76 -18.42 -7.21
N GLY A 291 -5.73 -17.14 -6.81
CA GLY A 291 -6.31 -16.70 -5.54
C GLY A 291 -7.83 -16.87 -5.48
N ASN A 292 -8.48 -17.00 -6.64
CA ASN A 292 -9.93 -17.13 -6.79
C ASN A 292 -10.43 -18.57 -6.97
N LEU A 293 -9.54 -19.58 -6.91
CA LEU A 293 -9.85 -21.01 -7.01
C LEU A 293 -9.98 -21.65 -5.62
#